data_AF-A0A498INV6-F1
#
_entry.id   AF-A0A498INV6-F1
#
_cell.length_a   1.000
_cell.length_b   1.000
_cell.length_c   1.000
_cell.angle_alpha   90.00
_cell.angle_beta   90.00
_cell.angle_gamma   90.00
#
_symmetry.space_group_name_H-M   'P 1'
#
loop_
_entity.id
_entity.type
_entity.pdbx_description
1 polymer ?
#
loop_
_entity_poly.entity_id
_entity_poly.type
_entity_poly.pdbx_seq_one_letter_code
_entity_poly.pdbx_strand_id
1 'polypeptide(L)'
;MMPSRTNNSVPQHCLGCDKAFCGTYWHAQGVTQSDSHRVCSGEIFKPISEQAISGIPSSAHENNRHEQVITEKCIAQLGRTLQDVVAEWLAKLNNREIDEDAPESC
;
A
#
# COMPACT_ATOMS: atom_id res chain seq x y z
N MET A 1 13.97 -7.01 17.54
CA MET A 1 12.86 -7.53 18.37
C MET A 1 11.99 -6.35 18.81
N MET A 2 10.67 -6.48 18.86
CA MET A 2 9.75 -5.48 19.45
C MET A 2 8.79 -6.17 20.43
N PRO A 3 8.33 -5.50 21.50
CA PRO A 3 7.31 -6.07 22.38
C PRO A 3 5.96 -6.15 21.67
N SER A 4 5.24 -7.26 21.84
CA SER A 4 3.86 -7.39 21.39
C SER A 4 2.96 -6.54 22.27
N ARG A 5 2.34 -5.52 21.67
CA ARG A 5 1.42 -4.61 22.37
C ARG A 5 0.15 -4.52 21.54
N THR A 6 -0.99 -4.77 22.17
CA THR A 6 -2.32 -4.66 21.55
C THR A 6 -2.99 -3.31 21.83
N ASN A 7 -2.44 -2.51 22.77
CA ASN A 7 -3.02 -1.24 23.24
C ASN A 7 -2.29 0.01 22.69
N ASN A 8 -1.50 -0.12 21.63
CA ASN A 8 -0.83 0.99 20.98
C ASN A 8 -1.58 1.40 19.70
N SER A 9 -1.57 2.70 19.39
CA SER A 9 -2.12 3.24 18.14
C SER A 9 -1.31 2.87 16.89
N VAL A 10 -0.22 2.10 17.04
CA VAL A 10 0.72 1.79 15.96
C VAL A 10 0.58 0.31 15.59
N PRO A 11 0.05 -0.01 14.39
CA PRO A 11 -0.04 -1.38 13.91
C PRO A 11 1.32 -2.08 13.88
N GLN A 12 1.37 -3.29 14.43
CA GLN A 12 2.58 -4.10 14.53
C GLN A 12 2.67 -5.21 13.48
N HIS A 13 1.53 -5.59 12.88
CA HIS A 13 1.43 -6.67 11.91
C HIS A 13 0.61 -6.21 10.70
N CYS A 14 0.94 -6.76 9.52
CA CYS A 14 0.11 -6.59 8.33
C CYS A 14 -1.15 -7.44 8.43
N LEU A 15 -2.33 -6.84 8.25
CA LEU A 15 -3.60 -7.58 8.31
C LEU A 15 -3.76 -8.60 7.18
N GLY A 16 -3.06 -8.44 6.05
CA GLY A 16 -3.18 -9.34 4.90
C GLY A 16 -2.24 -10.54 4.91
N CYS A 17 -1.07 -10.43 5.54
CA CYS A 17 -0.04 -11.50 5.52
C CYS A 17 0.58 -11.81 6.88
N ASP A 18 0.13 -11.14 7.94
CA ASP A 18 0.59 -11.29 9.33
C ASP A 18 2.09 -11.04 9.56
N LYS A 19 2.81 -10.51 8.56
CA LYS A 19 4.22 -10.12 8.72
C LYS A 19 4.34 -9.02 9.78
N ALA A 20 5.25 -9.20 10.73
CA ALA A 20 5.53 -8.25 11.79
C ALA A 20 6.46 -7.11 11.34
N PHE A 21 6.15 -5.87 11.75
CA PHE A 21 6.91 -4.66 11.43
C PHE A 21 7.26 -3.87 12.70
N CYS A 22 8.50 -4.03 13.11
CA CYS A 22 9.11 -3.40 14.28
C CYS A 22 9.66 -1.98 14.03
N GLY A 23 9.96 -1.62 12.77
CA GLY A 23 10.50 -0.31 12.41
C GLY A 23 9.54 0.81 12.78
N THR A 24 8.25 0.68 12.41
CA THR A 24 7.20 1.66 12.73
C THR A 24 7.03 1.84 14.24
N TYR A 25 7.06 0.74 15.00
CA TYR A 25 6.95 0.79 16.45
C TYR A 25 8.09 1.61 17.08
N TRP A 26 9.35 1.27 16.77
CA TRP A 26 10.50 1.95 17.36
C TRP A 26 10.62 3.41 16.89
N HIS A 27 10.27 3.68 15.63
CA HIS A 27 10.18 5.04 15.10
C HIS A 27 9.16 5.88 15.89
N ALA A 28 7.97 5.33 16.18
CA ALA A 28 6.96 6.02 16.99
C ALA A 28 7.38 6.22 18.45
N GLN A 29 8.32 5.41 18.96
CA GLN A 29 8.93 5.59 20.29
C GLN A 29 10.11 6.58 20.29
N GLY A 30 10.43 7.21 19.15
CA GLY A 30 11.56 8.13 19.03
C GLY A 30 12.94 7.45 19.03
N VAL A 31 12.99 6.13 18.83
CA VAL A 31 14.26 5.39 18.74
C VAL A 31 14.82 5.52 17.32
N THR A 32 15.88 6.32 17.18
CA THR A 32 16.61 6.45 15.92
C THR A 32 17.50 5.23 15.70
N GLN A 33 17.45 4.66 14.49
CA GLN A 33 18.25 3.48 14.13
C GLN A 33 19.74 3.86 14.15
N SER A 34 20.52 3.22 15.04
CA SER A 34 21.99 3.30 15.02
C SER A 34 22.54 2.13 14.21
N ASP A 35 23.47 2.40 13.29
CA ASP A 35 24.12 1.36 12.46
C ASP A 35 24.90 0.32 13.29
N SER A 36 25.31 0.69 14.51
CA SER A 36 26.05 -0.20 15.42
C SER A 36 25.19 -1.25 16.12
N HIS A 37 23.89 -1.00 16.30
CA HIS A 37 22.97 -1.92 16.99
C HIS A 37 21.61 -1.91 16.29
N ARG A 38 21.49 -2.69 15.21
CA ARG A 38 20.21 -2.87 14.52
C ARG A 38 19.23 -3.63 15.40
N VAL A 39 18.37 -2.88 16.09
CA VAL A 39 17.24 -3.42 16.87
C VAL A 39 16.27 -4.17 15.95
N CYS A 40 16.09 -3.69 14.72
CA CYS A 40 15.23 -4.31 13.72
C CYS A 40 15.46 -3.82 12.28
N SER A 41 14.71 -4.40 11.33
CA SER A 41 14.58 -3.89 9.96
C SER A 41 14.14 -2.42 9.98
N GLY A 42 14.75 -1.60 9.12
CA GLY A 42 14.35 -0.20 8.91
C GLY A 42 13.08 -0.04 8.08
N GLU A 43 12.47 -1.14 7.60
CA GLU A 43 11.19 -1.10 6.91
C GLU A 43 10.11 -0.50 7.82
N ILE A 44 9.50 0.60 7.36
CA ILE A 44 8.36 1.23 8.02
C ILE A 44 7.09 0.67 7.38
N PHE A 45 6.27 0.02 8.19
CA PHE A 45 4.89 -0.31 7.84
C PHE A 45 4.07 0.96 7.74
N LYS A 46 3.44 1.13 6.58
CA LYS A 46 2.62 2.31 6.23
C LYS A 46 1.22 1.84 5.84
N PRO A 47 0.19 2.68 6.04
CA PRO A 47 -1.12 2.43 5.48
C PRO A 47 -1.05 2.43 3.94
N ILE A 48 -1.97 1.71 3.29
CA ILE A 48 -2.00 1.58 1.82
C ILE A 48 -2.14 2.95 1.15
N SER A 49 -2.85 3.89 1.77
CA SER A 49 -3.01 5.27 1.29
C SER A 49 -1.69 6.05 1.19
N GLU A 50 -0.68 5.70 1.99
CA GLU A 50 0.64 6.33 1.98
C GLU A 50 1.67 5.55 1.13
N GLN A 51 1.25 4.45 0.51
CA GLN A 51 2.13 3.64 -0.31
C GLN A 51 2.28 4.30 -1.68
N ALA A 52 3.52 4.61 -2.05
CA ALA A 52 3.84 5.15 -3.37
C ALA A 52 3.82 4.02 -4.39
N ILE A 53 2.83 4.02 -5.27
CA ILE A 53 2.69 3.03 -6.34
C ILE A 53 3.32 3.62 -7.60
N SER A 54 4.45 3.06 -8.02
CA SER A 54 5.20 3.53 -9.19
C SER A 54 4.65 3.04 -10.53
N GLY A 55 3.79 2.03 -10.51
CA GLY A 55 3.20 1.44 -11.70
C GLY A 55 2.26 0.30 -11.37
N ILE A 56 1.48 -0.14 -12.36
CA ILE A 56 0.57 -1.26 -12.20
C ILE A 56 1.42 -2.54 -12.09
N PRO A 57 1.27 -3.36 -11.03
CA PRO A 57 1.97 -4.64 -10.94
C PRO A 57 1.56 -5.56 -12.10
N SER A 58 2.50 -6.31 -12.68
CA SER A 58 2.18 -7.24 -13.78
C SER A 58 1.11 -8.27 -13.39
N SER A 59 1.04 -8.64 -12.11
CA SER A 59 0.04 -9.55 -11.57
C SER A 59 -1.38 -9.01 -11.64
N ALA A 60 -1.59 -7.68 -11.72
CA ALA A 60 -2.93 -7.08 -11.79
C ALA A 60 -3.69 -7.48 -13.07
N HIS A 61 -2.96 -7.84 -14.12
CA HIS A 61 -3.52 -8.30 -15.39
C HIS A 61 -3.05 -9.72 -15.75
N GLU A 62 -2.82 -10.59 -14.75
CA GLU A 62 -2.35 -11.97 -14.99
C GLU A 62 -1.07 -12.07 -15.83
N ASN A 63 -0.16 -11.09 -15.68
CA ASN A 63 1.05 -10.89 -16.49
C ASN A 63 0.80 -10.58 -17.97
N ASN A 64 -0.42 -10.18 -18.33
CA ASN A 64 -0.75 -9.69 -19.65
C ASN A 64 -0.31 -8.23 -19.82
N ARG A 65 0.86 -8.04 -20.44
CA ARG A 65 1.42 -6.72 -20.72
C ARG A 65 0.54 -5.88 -21.65
N HIS A 66 -0.25 -6.49 -22.52
CA HIS A 66 -1.14 -5.76 -23.43
C HIS A 66 -2.20 -4.99 -22.65
N GLU A 67 -2.90 -5.68 -21.74
CA GLU A 67 -3.92 -5.09 -20.86
C GLU A 67 -3.34 -4.05 -19.92
N GLN A 68 -2.14 -4.30 -19.38
CA GLN A 68 -1.46 -3.33 -18.55
C GLN A 68 -1.20 -2.02 -19.30
N VAL A 69 -0.70 -2.08 -20.54
CA VAL A 69 -0.43 -0.89 -21.35
C VAL A 69 -1.72 -0.18 -21.76
N ILE A 70 -2.80 -0.92 -22.04
CA ILE A 70 -4.13 -0.35 -22.29
C ILE A 70 -4.59 0.44 -21.06
N THR A 71 -4.49 -0.16 -19.88
CA THR A 71 -4.89 0.48 -18.62
C THR A 71 -4.06 1.72 -18.33
N GLU A 72 -2.74 1.67 -18.49
CA GLU A 72 -1.86 2.83 -18.31
C GLU A 72 -2.22 3.99 -19.27
N LYS A 73 -2.52 3.68 -20.54
CA LYS A 73 -2.96 4.67 -21.52
C LYS A 73 -4.32 5.26 -21.16
N CYS A 74 -5.25 4.44 -20.70
CA CYS A 74 -6.56 4.90 -20.27
C CYS A 74 -6.46 5.91 -19.12
N ILE A 75 -5.69 5.56 -18.08
CA ILE A 75 -5.46 6.46 -16.93
C ILE A 75 -4.89 7.81 -17.40
N ALA A 76 -3.93 7.78 -18.32
CA ALA A 76 -3.35 8.99 -18.88
C ALA A 76 -4.35 9.80 -19.73
N GLN A 77 -5.21 9.14 -20.52
CA GLN A 77 -6.26 9.79 -21.32
C GLN A 77 -7.32 10.48 -20.45
N LEU A 78 -7.64 9.90 -19.30
CA LEU A 78 -8.51 10.50 -18.28
C LEU A 78 -7.85 11.67 -17.54
N GLY A 79 -6.57 11.94 -17.78
CA GLY A 79 -5.82 13.00 -17.10
C GLY A 79 -5.56 12.72 -15.62
N ARG A 80 -5.58 11.45 -15.21
CA ARG A 80 -5.41 11.00 -13.82
C ARG A 80 -4.04 10.36 -13.62
N THR A 81 -3.62 10.26 -12.37
CA THR A 81 -2.49 9.43 -11.97
C THR A 81 -2.97 8.06 -11.50
N LEU A 82 -2.08 7.07 -11.51
CA LEU A 82 -2.36 5.76 -10.91
C LEU A 82 -2.72 5.90 -9.41
N GLN A 83 -2.10 6.86 -8.72
CA GLN A 83 -2.41 7.14 -7.31
C GLN A 83 -3.85 7.63 -7.14
N ASP A 84 -4.35 8.49 -8.04
CA ASP A 84 -5.75 8.97 -8.00
C ASP A 84 -6.74 7.83 -8.21
N VAL A 85 -6.42 6.90 -9.11
CA VAL A 85 -7.24 5.72 -9.38
C VAL A 85 -7.25 4.81 -8.15
N VAL A 86 -6.09 4.50 -7.58
CA VAL A 86 -6.00 3.68 -6.37
C VAL A 86 -6.74 4.32 -5.19
N ALA A 87 -6.64 5.64 -5.01
CA ALA A 87 -7.37 6.34 -3.96
C ALA A 87 -8.89 6.22 -4.09
N GLU A 88 -9.42 6.33 -5.31
CA GLU A 88 -10.84 6.10 -5.60
C GLU A 88 -11.23 4.65 -5.29
N TRP A 89 -10.46 3.67 -5.74
CA TRP A 89 -10.73 2.26 -5.48
C TRP A 89 -10.67 1.90 -3.98
N LEU A 90 -9.77 2.53 -3.21
CA LEU A 90 -9.74 2.38 -1.76
C LEU A 90 -11.01 2.95 -1.11
N ALA A 91 -11.51 4.09 -1.59
CA ALA A 91 -12.78 4.63 -1.12
C ALA A 91 -13.95 3.70 -1.43
N LYS A 92 -14.05 3.20 -2.68
CA LYS A 92 -15.04 2.20 -3.10
C LYS A 92 -14.94 0.92 -2.27
N LEU A 93 -13.74 0.42 -2.00
CA LEU A 93 -13.52 -0.75 -1.14
C LEU A 93 -14.07 -0.52 0.27
N ASN A 94 -13.78 0.63 0.87
CA ASN A 94 -14.26 0.98 2.20
C ASN A 94 -15.78 1.09 2.25
N ASN A 95 -16.40 1.57 1.16
CA ASN A 95 -17.85 1.68 1.03
C ASN A 95 -18.54 0.38 0.56
N ARG A 96 -17.77 -0.66 0.19
CA ARG A 96 -18.25 -1.92 -0.40
C ARG A 96 -18.92 -1.75 -1.77
N GLU A 97 -18.39 -0.86 -2.59
CA GLU A 97 -18.91 -0.46 -3.91
C GLU A 97 -18.04 -0.99 -5.08
N ILE A 98 -17.29 -2.08 -4.88
CA ILE A 98 -16.36 -2.60 -5.90
C ILE A 98 -17.08 -3.27 -7.07
N ASP A 99 -18.26 -3.86 -6.83
CA ASP A 99 -18.99 -4.62 -7.85
C ASP A 99 -19.87 -3.75 -8.76
N GLU A 100 -20.03 -2.46 -8.45
CA GLU A 100 -21.05 -1.62 -9.08
C GLU A 100 -20.55 -0.94 -10.37
N ASP A 101 -19.26 -0.59 -10.49
CA ASP A 101 -18.75 0.13 -11.67
C ASP A 101 -17.29 -0.19 -11.99
N ALA A 102 -17.07 -0.88 -13.10
CA ALA A 102 -15.81 -0.74 -13.84
C ALA A 102 -15.68 0.75 -14.23
N PRO A 103 -14.49 1.38 -14.14
CA PRO A 103 -14.32 2.79 -14.47
C PRO A 103 -14.95 3.06 -15.83
N GLU A 104 -15.86 4.05 -15.87
CA GLU A 104 -16.54 4.45 -17.10
C GLU A 104 -15.49 4.66 -18.20
N SER A 105 -15.59 3.77 -19.20
CA SER A 105 -14.89 3.70 -20.48
C SER A 105 -13.67 4.61 -20.67
N CYS A 106 -12.50 3.98 -20.63
CA CYS A 106 -11.79 3.76 -21.89
C CYS A 106 -12.13 2.35 -22.40
#